data_AF-A0A382XFD3-F1
#
_entry.id   AF-A0A382XFD3-F1
#
_cell.length_a   1.000
_cell.length_b   1.000
_cell.length_c   1.000
_cell.angle_alpha   90.00
_cell.angle_beta   90.00
_cell.angle_gamma   90.00
#
_symmetry.space_group_name_H-M   'P 1'
#
loop_
_entity.id
_entity.type
_entity.pdbx_description
1 polymer ?
#
loop_
_entity_poly.entity_id
_entity_poly.type
_entity_poly.pdbx_seq_one_letter_code
_entity_poly.pdbx_strand_id
1 'polypeptide(L)'
;VADYTEAFDKVTLTAGNFRVPQKALGDAQEAMEPDLMEAVAEAEANIRTFHCRQRKESWFLEDGDGVVIGKRISSLRRVGICVPGGQTPLLSSLMMSAIPAQVAGVDEI
;
A
#
# COMPACT_ATOMS: atom_id res chain seq x y z
N VAL A 1 6.30 -8.92 20.48
CA VAL A 1 5.66 -7.76 19.82
C VAL A 1 4.76 -7.05 20.80
N ALA A 2 3.77 -7.72 21.40
CA ALA A 2 2.91 -7.14 22.45
C ALA A 2 3.71 -6.45 23.57
N ASP A 3 4.70 -7.13 24.14
CA ASP A 3 5.55 -6.58 25.21
C ASP A 3 6.28 -5.29 24.80
N TYR A 4 6.73 -5.20 23.54
CA TYR A 4 7.38 -4.00 23.02
C TYR A 4 6.39 -2.87 22.74
N THR A 5 5.19 -3.19 22.23
CA THR A 5 4.11 -2.21 22.05
C THR A 5 3.66 -1.63 23.39
N GLU A 6 3.56 -2.45 24.43
CA GLU A 6 3.24 -1.96 25.78
C GLU A 6 4.37 -1.10 26.35
N ALA A 7 5.63 -1.50 26.13
CA ALA A 7 6.79 -0.75 26.61
C ALA A 7 6.93 0.63 25.93
N PHE A 8 6.78 0.70 24.61
CA PHE A 8 7.03 1.91 23.81
C PHE A 8 5.77 2.75 23.56
N ASP A 9 4.66 2.11 23.18
CA ASP A 9 3.43 2.79 22.75
C ASP A 9 2.39 2.92 23.89
N LYS A 10 2.64 2.26 25.04
CA LYS A 10 1.74 2.24 26.21
C LYS A 10 0.36 1.66 25.90
N VAL A 11 0.30 0.75 24.93
CA VAL A 11 -0.91 0.03 24.53
C VAL A 11 -0.76 -1.45 24.82
N THR A 12 -1.69 -2.00 25.59
CA THR A 12 -1.74 -3.45 25.85
C THR A 12 -2.42 -4.16 24.67
N LEU A 13 -1.64 -4.92 23.92
CA LEU A 13 -2.14 -5.79 22.86
C LEU A 13 -2.10 -7.26 23.28
N THR A 14 -3.01 -8.05 22.71
CA THR A 14 -3.08 -9.50 22.81
C THR A 14 -2.90 -10.12 21.42
N ALA A 15 -2.65 -11.42 21.34
CA ALA A 15 -2.54 -12.12 20.07
C ALA A 15 -3.78 -11.93 19.14
N GLY A 16 -4.95 -11.66 19.73
CA GLY A 16 -6.22 -11.50 18.99
C GLY A 16 -6.52 -10.09 18.48
N ASN A 17 -5.77 -9.05 18.89
CA ASN A 17 -6.13 -7.65 18.59
C ASN A 17 -5.05 -6.85 17.85
N PHE A 18 -4.03 -7.52 17.28
CA PHE A 18 -3.04 -6.86 16.42
C PHE A 18 -3.63 -6.26 15.14
N ARG A 19 -4.72 -6.86 14.64
CA ARG A 19 -5.41 -6.35 13.44
C ARG A 19 -6.49 -5.37 13.86
N VAL A 20 -6.52 -4.23 13.19
CA VAL A 20 -7.63 -3.28 13.33
C VAL A 20 -8.93 -3.99 12.91
N PRO A 21 -9.97 -4.00 13.76
CA PRO A 21 -11.24 -4.64 13.42
C PRO A 21 -11.90 -3.98 12.21
N GLN A 22 -12.52 -4.78 11.34
CA GLN A 22 -13.17 -4.26 10.13
C GLN A 22 -14.30 -3.27 10.43
N LYS A 23 -15.00 -3.44 11.55
CA LYS A 23 -15.99 -2.47 12.02
C LYS A 23 -15.35 -1.09 12.29
N ALA A 24 -14.18 -1.05 12.94
CA ALA A 24 -13.50 0.21 13.23
C ALA A 24 -13.05 0.93 11.94
N LEU A 25 -12.67 0.18 10.90
CA LEU A 25 -12.37 0.75 9.59
C LEU A 25 -13.62 1.34 8.92
N GLY A 26 -14.76 0.64 9.00
CA GLY A 26 -16.04 1.15 8.50
C GLY A 26 -16.51 2.41 9.24
N ASP A 27 -16.48 2.38 10.57
CA ASP A 27 -16.83 3.52 11.41
C ASP A 27 -15.93 4.74 11.08
N ALA A 28 -14.63 4.53 10.85
CA ALA A 28 -13.70 5.59 10.48
C ALA A 28 -13.96 6.17 9.08
N GLN A 29 -14.38 5.33 8.12
CA GLN A 29 -14.76 5.78 6.79
C GLN A 29 -16.03 6.63 6.83
N GLU A 30 -17.03 6.23 7.62
CA GLU A 30 -18.28 6.98 7.81
C GLU A 30 -18.08 8.29 8.55
N ALA A 31 -17.11 8.34 9.48
CA ALA A 31 -16.77 9.55 10.23
C ALA A 31 -15.91 10.55 9.45
N MET A 32 -15.51 10.23 8.21
CA MET A 32 -14.64 11.11 7.42
C MET A 32 -15.42 12.25 6.80
N GLU A 33 -14.91 13.48 6.96
CA GLU A 33 -15.53 14.67 6.36
C GLU A 33 -15.61 14.55 4.82
N PRO A 34 -16.73 14.96 4.19
CA PRO A 34 -16.91 14.83 2.74
C PRO A 34 -15.79 15.46 1.91
N ASP A 35 -15.34 16.66 2.28
CA ASP A 35 -14.27 17.38 1.58
C ASP A 35 -12.94 16.63 1.66
N LEU A 36 -12.67 15.97 2.79
CA LEU A 36 -11.48 15.13 2.95
C LEU A 36 -11.60 13.86 2.08
N MET A 37 -12.79 13.27 2.00
CA MET A 37 -13.05 12.11 1.13
C MET A 37 -12.77 12.43 -0.34
N GLU A 38 -13.24 13.58 -0.81
CA GLU A 38 -13.02 14.04 -2.18
C GLU A 38 -11.53 14.30 -2.44
N ALA A 39 -10.84 15.00 -1.54
CA ALA A 39 -9.41 15.26 -1.67
C ALA A 39 -8.57 13.97 -1.71
N VAL A 40 -8.94 12.96 -0.90
CA VAL A 40 -8.27 11.65 -0.90
C VAL A 40 -8.53 10.91 -2.22
N ALA A 41 -9.75 10.92 -2.73
CA ALA A 41 -10.09 10.28 -3.99
C ALA A 41 -9.34 10.93 -5.17
N GLU A 42 -9.24 12.26 -5.19
CA GLU A 42 -8.49 13.00 -6.21
C GLU A 42 -6.98 12.67 -6.14
N ALA A 43 -6.41 12.70 -4.93
CA ALA A 43 -5.00 12.35 -4.73
C ALA A 43 -4.72 10.91 -5.14
N GLU A 44 -5.61 9.95 -4.83
CA GLU A 44 -5.48 8.57 -5.29
C GLU A 44 -5.44 8.48 -6.81
N ALA A 45 -6.40 9.13 -7.49
CA ALA A 45 -6.51 9.10 -8.94
C ALA A 45 -5.25 9.65 -9.62
N ASN A 46 -4.70 10.74 -9.09
CA ASN A 46 -3.48 11.38 -9.58
C ASN A 46 -2.25 10.47 -9.38
N ILE A 47 -2.06 9.93 -8.17
CA ILE A 47 -0.94 9.03 -7.84
C ILE A 47 -1.00 7.77 -8.71
N ARG A 48 -2.19 7.18 -8.83
CA ARG A 48 -2.41 5.97 -9.64
C ARG A 48 -2.11 6.23 -11.11
N THR A 49 -2.64 7.32 -11.67
CA THR A 49 -2.41 7.69 -13.08
C THR A 49 -0.92 7.83 -13.38
N PHE A 50 -0.18 8.49 -12.49
CA PHE A 50 1.27 8.66 -12.64
C PHE A 50 2.01 7.31 -12.61
N HIS A 51 1.77 6.48 -11.59
CA HIS A 51 2.48 5.21 -11.43
C HIS A 51 2.08 4.17 -12.48
N CYS A 52 0.84 4.19 -12.98
CA CYS A 52 0.43 3.33 -14.09
C CYS A 52 1.27 3.59 -15.34
N ARG A 53 1.60 4.86 -15.63
CA ARG A 53 2.48 5.23 -16.76
C ARG A 53 3.93 4.81 -16.56
N GLN A 54 4.38 4.61 -15.32
CA GLN A 54 5.73 4.15 -15.01
C GLN A 54 5.88 2.63 -15.02
N ARG A 55 4.78 1.88 -15.08
CA ARG A 55 4.80 0.42 -15.02
C ARG A 55 5.56 -0.14 -16.20
N LYS A 56 6.60 -0.92 -15.91
CA LYS A 56 7.42 -1.59 -16.94
C LYS A 56 6.75 -2.89 -17.34
N GLU A 57 6.70 -3.15 -18.64
CA GLU A 57 6.20 -4.41 -19.17
C GLU A 57 7.33 -5.43 -19.32
N SER A 58 6.97 -6.71 -19.18
CA SER A 58 7.88 -7.78 -19.57
C SER A 58 8.08 -7.76 -21.08
N TRP A 59 9.27 -8.11 -21.53
CA TRP A 59 9.56 -8.22 -22.96
C TRP A 59 10.44 -9.43 -23.23
N PHE A 60 10.30 -9.98 -24.42
CA PHE A 60 11.05 -11.13 -24.92
C PHE A 60 11.34 -10.87 -26.40
N LEU A 61 12.50 -11.31 -26.86
CA LEU A 61 13.00 -11.13 -28.22
C LEU A 61 13.66 -12.43 -28.68
N GLU A 62 13.41 -12.80 -29.93
CA GLU A 62 14.14 -13.84 -30.65
C GLU A 62 14.82 -13.16 -31.85
N ASP A 63 16.14 -13.29 -31.97
CA ASP A 63 16.94 -12.56 -32.98
C ASP A 63 17.41 -13.48 -34.13
N GLY A 64 16.60 -14.49 -34.45
CA GLY A 64 16.78 -15.35 -35.64
C GLY A 64 17.76 -16.52 -35.48
N ASP A 65 18.38 -16.69 -34.32
CA ASP A 65 19.23 -17.85 -33.97
C ASP A 65 18.47 -18.97 -33.21
N GLY A 66 17.15 -18.81 -33.06
CA GLY A 66 16.28 -19.72 -32.31
C GLY A 66 16.38 -19.59 -30.79
N VAL A 67 17.12 -18.60 -30.27
CA VAL A 67 17.24 -18.32 -28.83
C VAL A 67 16.35 -17.14 -28.45
N VAL A 68 15.55 -17.33 -27.40
CA VAL A 68 14.72 -16.26 -26.82
C VAL A 68 15.45 -15.63 -25.64
N ILE A 69 15.70 -14.32 -25.72
CA ILE A 69 16.20 -13.50 -24.62
C ILE A 69 15.11 -12.54 -24.15
N GLY A 70 15.14 -12.12 -22.88
CA GLY A 70 14.10 -11.25 -22.39
C GLY A 70 14.28 -10.79 -20.96
N LYS A 71 13.37 -9.90 -20.55
CA LYS A 71 13.22 -9.47 -19.17
C LYS A 71 11.79 -9.73 -18.72
N ARG A 72 11.65 -10.62 -17.74
CA ARG A 72 10.41 -10.80 -17.00
C ARG A 72 10.36 -9.84 -15.82
N ILE A 73 9.26 -9.10 -15.72
CA ILE A 73 8.97 -8.19 -14.63
C ILE A 73 7.72 -8.72 -13.91
N SER A 74 7.83 -8.93 -12.61
CA SER A 74 6.76 -9.40 -11.74
C SER A 74 6.72 -8.60 -10.45
N SER A 75 5.53 -8.48 -9.87
CA SER A 75 5.34 -7.90 -8.55
C SER A 75 5.96 -8.76 -7.45
N LEU A 76 6.11 -8.17 -6.27
CA LEU A 76 6.30 -8.92 -5.03
C LEU A 76 4.96 -9.57 -4.64
N ARG A 77 5.02 -10.75 -4.01
CA ARG A 77 3.82 -11.42 -3.50
C ARG A 77 3.17 -10.63 -2.35
N ARG A 78 3.98 -10.14 -1.43
CA ARG A 78 3.54 -9.39 -0.25
C ARG A 78 4.50 -8.23 0.04
N VAL A 79 3.96 -7.08 0.41
CA VAL A 79 4.71 -5.98 1.02
C VAL A 79 4.13 -5.65 2.38
N GLY A 80 4.92 -4.97 3.22
CA GLY A 80 4.44 -4.39 4.47
C GLY A 80 4.76 -2.91 4.48
N ILE A 81 3.81 -2.07 4.87
CA ILE A 81 3.96 -0.63 4.91
C ILE A 81 4.02 -0.18 6.38
N CYS A 82 5.11 0.47 6.77
CA CYS A 82 5.23 1.08 8.08
C CYS A 82 4.90 2.57 7.97
N VAL A 83 3.78 2.97 8.57
CA VAL A 83 3.39 4.38 8.69
C VAL A 83 3.66 4.81 10.13
N PRO A 84 4.51 5.81 10.38
CA PRO A 84 4.74 6.32 11.72
C PRO A 84 3.43 6.81 12.36
N GLY A 85 3.18 6.40 13.60
CA GLY A 85 2.14 6.99 14.43
C GLY A 85 2.57 8.36 14.96
N GLY A 86 1.60 9.24 15.26
CA GLY A 86 1.86 10.58 15.79
C GLY A 86 0.62 11.45 15.86
N GLN A 87 0.78 12.70 16.31
CA GLN A 87 -0.32 13.67 16.44
C GLN A 87 -0.96 14.06 15.10
N THR A 88 -0.19 13.99 14.01
CA THR A 88 -0.68 14.29 12.66
C THR A 88 -0.62 13.02 11.81
N PRO A 89 -1.76 12.54 11.28
CA PRO A 89 -1.77 11.37 10.42
C PRO A 89 -1.03 11.65 9.10
N LEU A 90 -0.03 10.82 8.78
CA LEU A 90 0.76 10.91 7.54
C LEU A 90 0.07 10.19 6.37
N LEU A 91 -1.17 10.60 6.07
CA LEU A 91 -2.01 9.98 5.05
C LEU A 91 -1.35 9.97 3.66
N SER A 92 -0.69 11.06 3.28
CA SER A 92 0.01 11.15 1.99
C SER A 92 1.14 10.12 1.85
N SER A 93 1.85 9.81 2.94
CA SER A 93 2.93 8.82 2.94
C SER A 93 2.40 7.39 2.76
N LEU A 94 1.25 7.09 3.39
CA LEU A 94 0.54 5.83 3.18
C LEU A 94 0.11 5.69 1.71
N MET A 95 -0.55 6.72 1.15
CA MET A 95 -1.02 6.71 -0.23
C MET A 95 0.14 6.52 -1.22
N MET A 96 1.23 7.26 -1.04
CA MET A 96 2.44 7.16 -1.87
C MET A 96 3.19 5.83 -1.73
N SER A 97 2.86 4.99 -0.75
CA SER A 97 3.44 3.66 -0.57
C SER A 97 2.51 2.54 -1.05
N ALA A 98 1.22 2.62 -0.69
CA ALA A 98 0.23 1.59 -0.99
C ALA A 98 -0.19 1.59 -2.46
N ILE A 99 -0.47 2.77 -3.04
CA ILE A 99 -0.97 2.86 -4.41
C ILE A 99 0.06 2.35 -5.43
N PRO A 100 1.37 2.67 -5.35
CA PRO A 100 2.36 2.09 -6.26
C PRO A 100 2.49 0.57 -6.11
N ALA A 101 2.37 0.03 -4.89
CA ALA A 101 2.37 -1.42 -4.68
C ALA A 101 1.14 -2.09 -5.33
N GLN A 102 -0.04 -1.48 -5.24
CA GLN A 102 -1.24 -1.94 -5.94
C GLN A 102 -1.05 -1.87 -7.47
N VAL A 103 -0.52 -0.77 -8.00
CA VAL A 103 -0.26 -0.59 -9.43
C VAL A 103 0.75 -1.60 -9.97
N ALA A 104 1.76 -1.95 -9.16
CA ALA A 104 2.72 -3.00 -9.49
C ALA A 104 2.08 -4.39 -9.56
N GLY A 105 0.94 -4.61 -8.88
CA GLY A 105 0.23 -5.89 -8.83
C GLY A 105 0.61 -6.74 -7.63
N VAL A 106 0.90 -6.13 -6.47
CA VAL A 106 1.14 -6.88 -5.23
C VAL A 106 -0.20 -7.40 -4.66
N ASP A 107 -0.27 -8.70 -4.37
CA ASP A 107 -1.50 -9.35 -3.91
C ASP A 107 -1.83 -9.04 -2.43
N GLU A 108 -0.80 -8.90 -1.60
CA GLU A 108 -0.94 -8.67 -0.15
C GLU A 108 -0.13 -7.43 0.26
N ILE A 109 -0.81 -6.38 0.73
CA ILE A 109 -0.22 -5.10 1.14
C ILE A 109 -0.51 -4.86 2.62
#